data_AF-A0A1A8CQS6-F1
#
_entry.id   AF-A0A1A8CQS6-F1
#
_cell.length_a   1.000
_cell.length_b   1.000
_cell.length_c   1.000
_cell.angle_alpha   90.00
_cell.angle_beta   90.00
_cell.angle_gamma   90.00
#
_symmetry.space_group_name_H-M   'P 1'
#
loop_
_entity.id
_entity.type
_entity.pdbx_description
1 polymer ?
#
loop_
_entity_poly.entity_id
_entity_poly.type
_entity_poly.pdbx_seq_one_letter_code
_entity_poly.pdbx_strand_id
1 'polypeptide(L)'
;LKGIVTRLYCRHGFYLQMLPDGTMEGTKDESSSFLQFNLIPVGLRIVAIQSTKTGLYVAMNSEGYLYTSEHFTPECKFKECVFENYYVT
;
A
#
# COMPACT_ATOMS: atom_id res chain seq x y z
N LEU A 1 1.58 -13.09 12.31
CA LEU A 1 2.31 -11.82 12.15
C LEU A 1 1.35 -10.68 12.47
N LYS A 2 1.74 -9.73 13.33
CA LYS A 2 0.84 -8.63 13.71
C LYS A 2 1.11 -7.45 12.78
N GLY A 3 0.32 -7.33 11.72
CA GLY A 3 0.30 -6.13 10.88
C GLY A 3 -0.46 -4.99 11.54
N ILE A 4 -0.48 -3.84 10.88
CA ILE A 4 -1.33 -2.69 11.26
C ILE A 4 -2.32 -2.36 10.15
N VAL A 5 -3.48 -1.86 10.53
CA VAL A 5 -4.38 -1.18 9.59
C VAL A 5 -4.05 0.30 9.65
N THR A 6 -3.75 0.92 8.52
CA THR A 6 -3.41 2.35 8.44
C THR A 6 -3.89 2.97 7.13
N ARG A 7 -3.76 4.29 7.02
CA ARG A 7 -3.92 5.06 5.78
C ARG A 7 -2.54 5.53 5.31
N LEU A 8 -2.28 5.49 4.01
CA LEU A 8 -1.02 5.96 3.44
C LEU A 8 -1.21 7.36 2.87
N TYR A 9 -0.65 8.36 3.56
CA TYR A 9 -0.73 9.76 3.16
C TYR A 9 0.59 10.20 2.50
N CYS A 10 0.52 10.66 1.27
CA CYS A 10 1.68 11.10 0.53
C CYS A 10 2.04 12.55 0.87
N ARG A 11 3.33 12.89 0.77
CA ARG A 11 3.85 14.25 1.01
C ARG A 11 3.17 15.33 0.14
N HIS A 12 2.62 14.96 -1.01
CA HIS A 12 1.93 15.87 -1.93
C HIS A 12 0.47 16.17 -1.54
N GLY A 13 -0.01 15.63 -0.41
CA GLY A 13 -1.31 16.01 0.16
C GLY A 13 -2.49 15.13 -0.25
N PHE A 14 -2.23 13.86 -0.59
CA PHE A 14 -3.25 12.89 -0.99
C PHE A 14 -3.13 11.62 -0.16
N TYR A 15 -4.26 10.97 0.13
CA TYR A 15 -4.27 9.59 0.59
C TYR A 15 -4.25 8.65 -0.61
N LEU A 16 -3.47 7.57 -0.51
CA LEU A 16 -3.61 6.44 -1.42
C LEU A 16 -4.99 5.80 -1.21
N GLN A 17 -5.68 5.49 -2.31
CA GLN A 17 -6.88 4.67 -2.30
C GLN A 17 -6.79 3.55 -3.33
N MET A 18 -7.53 2.45 -3.07
CA MET A 18 -7.70 1.35 -4.01
C MET A 18 -9.18 1.07 -4.22
N LEU A 19 -9.66 1.37 -5.42
CA LEU A 19 -11.05 1.20 -5.82
C LEU A 19 -11.41 -0.28 -6.08
N PRO A 20 -12.71 -0.64 -6.12
CA PRO A 20 -13.14 -2.03 -6.31
C PRO A 20 -12.66 -2.70 -7.61
N ASP A 21 -12.39 -1.91 -8.65
CA ASP A 21 -11.87 -2.37 -9.95
C ASP A 21 -10.34 -2.59 -9.95
N GLY A 22 -9.67 -2.35 -8.82
CA GLY A 22 -8.22 -2.43 -8.69
C GLY A 22 -7.49 -1.13 -9.02
N THR A 23 -8.19 -0.07 -9.43
CA THR A 23 -7.56 1.23 -9.70
C THR A 23 -6.93 1.79 -8.42
N MET A 24 -5.65 2.13 -8.50
CA MET A 24 -4.90 2.79 -7.43
C MET A 24 -4.65 4.26 -7.80
N GLU A 25 -5.07 5.16 -6.92
CA GLU A 25 -4.93 6.60 -7.14
C GLU A 25 -4.78 7.39 -5.83
N GLY A 26 -4.44 8.67 -5.95
CA GLY A 26 -4.42 9.60 -4.83
C GLY A 26 -5.74 10.37 -4.74
N THR A 27 -6.31 10.48 -3.53
CA THR A 27 -7.51 11.28 -3.27
C THR A 27 -7.35 12.22 -2.09
N LYS A 28 -8.12 13.31 -2.09
CA LYS A 28 -8.27 14.23 -0.95
C LYS A 28 -9.52 13.93 -0.13
N ASP A 29 -10.37 13.01 -0.57
CA ASP A 29 -11.56 12.61 0.16
C ASP A 29 -11.19 11.70 1.34
N GLU A 30 -11.04 12.30 2.52
CA GLU A 30 -10.72 11.59 3.76
C GLU A 30 -11.84 10.65 4.24
N SER A 31 -13.05 10.78 3.69
CA SER A 31 -14.21 9.96 4.00
C SER A 31 -14.30 8.69 3.16
N SER A 32 -13.45 8.57 2.12
CA SER A 32 -13.40 7.40 1.26
C SER A 32 -13.18 6.13 2.09
N SER A 33 -14.04 5.13 1.86
CA SER A 33 -13.92 3.85 2.56
C SER A 33 -12.75 2.99 2.05
N PHE A 34 -12.07 3.43 0.99
CA PHE A 34 -11.00 2.73 0.27
C PHE A 34 -9.59 3.16 0.70
N LEU A 35 -9.46 3.96 1.76
CA LEU A 35 -8.17 4.48 2.25
C LEU A 35 -7.42 3.53 3.20
N GLN A 36 -8.04 2.41 3.59
CA GLN A 36 -7.50 1.53 4.62
C GLN A 36 -6.69 0.38 4.03
N PHE A 37 -5.46 0.24 4.51
CA PHE A 37 -4.53 -0.80 4.09
C PHE A 37 -4.00 -1.59 5.28
N ASN A 38 -3.86 -2.90 5.10
CA ASN A 38 -3.04 -3.75 5.94
C ASN A 38 -1.58 -3.56 5.54
N LEU A 39 -0.73 -3.13 6.48
CA LEU A 39 0.72 -3.23 6.38
C LEU A 39 1.15 -4.50 7.11
N ILE A 40 1.50 -5.53 6.34
CA ILE A 40 1.78 -6.88 6.83
C ILE A 40 3.29 -7.08 6.80
N PRO A 41 3.98 -7.24 7.95
CA PRO A 41 5.41 -7.52 7.95
C PRO A 41 5.65 -8.92 7.38
N VAL A 42 6.44 -9.01 6.31
CA VAL A 42 6.79 -10.26 5.60
C VAL A 42 8.30 -10.51 5.59
N GLY A 43 9.08 -9.65 6.26
CA GLY A 43 10.51 -9.78 6.45
C GLY A 43 11.05 -8.62 7.28
N LEU A 44 12.37 -8.62 7.58
CA LEU A 44 13.01 -7.51 8.25
C LEU A 44 12.91 -6.26 7.38
N ARG A 45 12.13 -5.26 7.82
CA ARG A 45 11.85 -4.04 7.05
C ARG A 45 11.21 -4.31 5.68
N ILE A 46 10.50 -5.42 5.54
CA ILE A 46 9.76 -5.74 4.31
C ILE A 46 8.29 -5.92 4.67
N VAL A 47 7.44 -5.19 3.97
CA VAL A 47 5.99 -5.20 4.13
C VAL A 47 5.29 -5.61 2.85
N ALA A 48 4.13 -6.26 3.00
CA ALA A 48 3.12 -6.31 1.97
C ALA A 48 2.05 -5.25 2.29
N ILE A 49 1.52 -4.62 1.24
CA ILE A 49 0.46 -3.61 1.34
C ILE A 49 -0.79 -4.20 0.70
N GLN A 50 -1.87 -4.35 1.48
CA GLN A 50 -3.11 -4.96 1.02
C GLN A 50 -4.31 -4.08 1.35
N SER A 51 -5.22 -3.86 0.41
CA SER A 51 -6.47 -3.16 0.69
C SER A 51 -7.34 -3.96 1.66
N THR A 52 -7.88 -3.30 2.68
CA THR A 52 -8.83 -3.95 3.61
C THR A 52 -10.20 -4.19 2.98
N LYS A 53 -10.52 -3.49 1.89
CA LYS A 53 -11.82 -3.57 1.20
C LYS A 53 -11.85 -4.62 0.11
N THR A 54 -10.81 -4.66 -0.72
CA THR A 54 -10.78 -5.55 -1.89
C THR A 54 -9.98 -6.83 -1.63
N GLY A 55 -9.09 -6.83 -0.62
CA GLY A 55 -8.17 -7.93 -0.39
C GLY A 55 -7.01 -8.00 -1.39
N LEU A 56 -6.96 -7.11 -2.39
CA LEU A 56 -5.89 -7.04 -3.37
C LEU A 56 -4.62 -6.47 -2.74
N TYR A 57 -3.48 -7.01 -3.16
CA TYR A 57 -2.15 -6.53 -2.82
C TYR A 57 -1.69 -5.48 -3.82
N VAL A 58 -0.97 -4.48 -3.33
CA VAL A 58 -0.12 -3.65 -4.19
C VAL A 58 1.06 -4.51 -4.62
N ALA A 59 1.42 -4.46 -5.89
CA ALA A 59 2.57 -5.16 -6.45
C ALA A 59 3.30 -4.29 -7.48
N MET A 60 4.58 -4.56 -7.73
CA MET A 60 5.38 -3.88 -8.73
C MET A 60 6.11 -4.89 -9.61
N ASN A 61 5.91 -4.81 -10.92
CA ASN A 61 6.57 -5.70 -11.87
C ASN A 61 8.04 -5.27 -12.13
N SER A 62 8.78 -6.08 -12.89
CA SER A 62 10.19 -5.81 -13.21
C SER A 62 10.43 -4.56 -14.07
N GLU A 63 9.40 -4.01 -14.68
CA GLU A 63 9.46 -2.77 -15.47
C GLU A 63 9.19 -1.52 -14.60
N GLY A 64 8.86 -1.71 -13.32
CA GLY A 64 8.58 -0.62 -12.38
C GLY A 64 7.12 -0.17 -12.37
N TYR A 65 6.22 -0.85 -13.09
CA TYR A 65 4.80 -0.53 -13.05
C TYR A 65 4.14 -1.12 -11.81
N LEU A 66 3.40 -0.27 -11.11
CA LEU A 66 2.50 -0.69 -10.05
C LEU A 66 1.24 -1.34 -10.63
N TYR A 67 0.81 -2.42 -10.01
CA TYR A 67 -0.43 -3.11 -10.33
C TYR A 67 -1.03 -3.74 -9.06
N THR A 68 -2.26 -4.25 -9.17
CA THR A 68 -2.92 -4.97 -8.08
C THR A 68 -2.89 -6.47 -8.32
N SER A 69 -2.60 -7.24 -7.28
CA SER A 69 -2.53 -8.70 -7.33
C SER A 69 -3.51 -9.34 -6.35
N GLU A 70 -4.25 -10.35 -6.79
CA GLU A 70 -5.07 -11.20 -5.90
C GLU A 70 -4.21 -12.11 -5.02
N HIS A 71 -3.05 -12.51 -5.53
CA HIS A 71 -2.15 -13.43 -4.84
C HIS A 71 -0.93 -12.70 -4.29
N PHE A 72 -0.47 -13.12 -3.12
CA PHE A 72 0.80 -12.63 -2.58
C PHE A 72 1.96 -13.25 -3.38
N THR A 73 2.72 -12.41 -4.08
CA THR A 73 3.89 -12.80 -4.87
C THR A 73 5.15 -12.07 -4.37
N PRO A 74 6.36 -12.42 -4.86
CA PRO A 74 7.55 -11.63 -4.59
C PRO A 74 7.43 -10.15 -4.99
N GLU A 75 6.61 -9.84 -5.99
CA GLU A 75 6.35 -8.47 -6.46
C GLU A 75 5.49 -7.65 -5.48
N CYS A 76 4.85 -8.29 -4.49
CA CYS A 76 4.11 -7.63 -3.42
C CYS A 76 4.99 -7.20 -2.23
N LYS A 77 6.31 -7.38 -2.31
CA LYS A 77 7.25 -7.12 -1.20
C LYS A 77 7.90 -5.75 -1.36
N PHE A 78 7.57 -4.83 -0.45
CA PHE A 78 8.14 -3.49 -0.40
C PHE A 78 9.07 -3.35 0.80
N LYS A 79 10.27 -2.81 0.58
CA LYS A 79 11.22 -2.51 1.66
C LYS A 79 10.89 -1.15 2.24
N GLU A 80 10.52 -1.09 3.52
CA GLU A 80 10.28 0.18 4.23
C GLU A 80 11.61 0.81 4.69
N CYS A 81 11.81 2.08 4.36
CA CYS A 81 12.93 2.89 4.81
C CYS A 81 12.43 4.23 5.36
N VAL A 82 13.04 4.70 6.46
CA VAL A 82 12.71 6.02 7.03
C VAL A 82 13.53 7.09 6.33
N PHE A 83 12.86 8.15 5.87
CA PHE A 83 13.45 9.32 5.24
C PHE A 83 13.21 10.57 6.09
N GLU A 84 14.28 11.35 6.31
CA GLU A 84 14.27 12.58 7.12
C GLU A 84 13.68 12.44 8.54
N ASN A 85 13.61 11.23 9.10
CA ASN A 85 12.96 10.90 10.38
C ASN A 85 11.43 11.11 10.43
N TYR A 86 10.77 11.43 9.31
CA TYR A 86 9.32 11.71 9.27
C TYR A 86 8.55 10.95 8.20
N TYR A 87 9.21 10.55 7.11
CA TYR A 87 8.58 9.87 5.98
C TYR A 87 9.00 8.41 5.91
N VAL A 88 8.14 7.57 5.34
CA VAL A 88 8.47 6.18 5.00
C VAL A 88 8.39 6.04 3.48
N THR A 89 9.43 5.47 2.90
CA THR A 89 9.54 5.11 1.48
C THR A 89 9.60 3.60 1.34
#